data_AF-A0A1V9A6U6-F1
#
_entry.id   AF-A0A1V9A6U6-F1
#
_cell.length_a   1.000
_cell.length_b   1.000
_cell.length_c   1.000
_cell.angle_alpha   90.00
_cell.angle_beta   90.00
_cell.angle_gamma   90.00
#
_symmetry.space_group_name_H-M   'P 1'
#
loop_
_entity.id
_entity.type
_entity.pdbx_description
1 polymer ?
#
loop_
_entity_poly.entity_id
_entity_poly.type
_entity_poly.pdbx_seq_one_letter_code
_entity_poly.pdbx_strand_id
1 'polypeptide(L)'
;MIARDRELLARLARVNRDLGQVALRLMAAQDGGELPAGGLREVGEALSVLGGDMLARANELDGHTFPAVQCSVLCALCCAEPVARPDQPRTTVDGRFCGGCIARCLDDTHHRHWCAVDTLGQANQLDGRTIAEAPSA
;
A
#
# COMPACT_ATOMS: atom_id res chain seq x y z
N MET A 1 -23.32 -7.39 0.56
CA MET A 1 -22.30 -6.43 1.03
C MET A 1 -22.56 -6.03 2.49
N ILE A 2 -23.64 -5.29 2.76
CA ILE A 2 -23.97 -4.72 4.08
C ILE A 2 -24.05 -5.77 5.22
N ALA A 3 -24.57 -6.97 4.96
CA ALA A 3 -24.68 -8.01 6.00
C ALA A 3 -23.32 -8.57 6.46
N ARG A 4 -22.38 -8.79 5.52
CA ARG A 4 -21.03 -9.31 5.81
C ARG A 4 -20.19 -8.27 6.55
N ASP A 5 -20.30 -7.00 6.17
CA ASP A 5 -19.61 -5.90 6.83
C ASP A 5 -20.13 -5.68 8.26
N ARG A 6 -21.45 -5.75 8.45
CA ARG A 6 -22.06 -5.70 9.79
C ARG A 6 -21.61 -6.84 10.68
N GLU A 7 -21.50 -8.05 10.15
CA GLU A 7 -21.01 -9.21 10.90
C GLU A 7 -19.53 -9.04 11.30
N LEU A 8 -18.69 -8.56 10.40
CA LEU A 8 -17.28 -8.28 10.68
C LEU A 8 -17.12 -7.23 11.78
N LEU A 9 -17.90 -6.15 11.71
CA LEU A 9 -17.93 -5.11 12.75
C LEU A 9 -18.49 -5.63 14.09
N ALA A 10 -19.52 -6.48 14.06
CA ALA A 10 -20.07 -7.09 15.26
C ALA A 10 -19.05 -8.02 15.95
N ARG A 11 -18.29 -8.80 15.18
CA ARG A 11 -17.18 -9.63 15.69
C ARG A 11 -16.07 -8.77 16.30
N LEU A 12 -15.66 -7.69 15.63
CA LEU A 12 -14.69 -6.74 16.17
C LEU A 12 -15.17 -6.09 17.48
N ALA A 13 -16.42 -5.63 17.51
CA ALA A 13 -17.00 -5.02 18.70
C ALA A 13 -17.06 -5.98 19.90
N ARG A 14 -17.31 -7.28 19.64
CA ARG A 14 -17.27 -8.32 20.67
C ARG A 14 -15.86 -8.53 21.20
N VAL A 15 -14.86 -8.68 20.32
CA VAL A 15 -13.45 -8.81 20.73
C VAL A 15 -13.00 -7.60 21.54
N ASN A 16 -13.33 -6.38 21.10
CA ASN A 16 -12.98 -5.15 21.82
C ASN A 16 -13.60 -5.10 23.23
N ARG A 17 -14.83 -5.59 23.40
CA ARG A 17 -15.49 -5.69 24.70
C ARG A 17 -14.80 -6.69 25.63
N ASP A 18 -14.38 -7.82 25.09
CA ASP A 18 -13.90 -8.97 25.88
C ASP A 18 -12.39 -8.90 26.17
N LEU A 19 -11.62 -8.10 25.40
CA LEU A 19 -10.16 -8.05 25.48
C LEU A 19 -9.62 -7.68 26.87
N GLY A 20 -10.27 -6.75 27.56
CA GLY A 20 -9.89 -6.39 28.94
C GLY A 20 -10.03 -7.57 29.91
N GLN A 21 -11.10 -8.36 29.77
CA GLN A 21 -11.31 -9.54 30.61
C GLN A 21 -10.29 -10.65 30.31
N VAL A 22 -9.90 -10.80 29.05
CA VAL A 22 -8.83 -11.72 28.63
C VAL A 22 -7.49 -11.30 29.22
N ALA A 23 -7.14 -10.02 29.16
CA ALA A 23 -5.92 -9.49 29.78
C ALA A 23 -5.88 -9.75 31.29
N LEU A 24 -6.99 -9.51 32.00
CA LEU A 24 -7.10 -9.82 33.44
C LEU A 24 -6.89 -11.30 33.73
N ARG A 25 -7.45 -12.21 32.92
CA ARG A 25 -7.25 -13.66 33.08
C ARG A 25 -5.81 -14.08 32.84
N LEU A 26 -5.16 -13.52 31.81
CA LEU A 26 -3.75 -13.80 31.53
C LEU A 26 -2.84 -13.32 32.67
N MET A 27 -3.13 -12.16 33.26
CA MET A 27 -2.39 -11.66 34.43
C MET A 27 -2.65 -12.52 35.67
N ALA A 28 -3.88 -12.96 35.91
CA ALA A 28 -4.21 -13.83 37.03
C ALA A 28 -3.61 -15.23 36.91
N ALA A 29 -3.31 -15.68 35.69
CA ALA A 29 -2.70 -16.97 35.39
C ALA A 29 -1.17 -16.90 35.29
N GLN A 30 -0.54 -15.79 35.69
CA GLN A 30 0.91 -15.70 35.76
C GLN A 30 1.47 -16.69 36.78
N ASP A 31 2.62 -17.27 36.45
CA ASP A 31 3.41 -18.10 37.35
C ASP A 31 4.82 -17.50 37.43
N GLY A 32 5.28 -17.19 38.65
CA GLY A 32 6.55 -16.50 38.85
C GLY A 32 6.65 -15.11 38.19
N GLY A 33 5.52 -14.50 37.79
CA GLY A 33 5.50 -13.24 37.04
C GLY A 33 5.60 -13.40 35.52
N GLU A 34 5.70 -14.63 35.02
CA GLU A 34 5.70 -14.93 33.59
C GLU A 34 4.27 -15.13 33.06
N LEU A 35 4.01 -14.63 31.84
CA LEU A 35 2.71 -14.82 31.19
C LEU A 35 2.59 -16.24 30.60
N PRO A 36 1.39 -16.86 30.65
CA PRO A 36 1.20 -18.19 30.10
C PRO A 36 1.30 -18.17 28.56
N ALA A 37 2.37 -18.77 28.03
CA ALA A 37 2.65 -18.79 26.59
C ALA A 37 1.51 -19.44 25.75
N GLY A 38 0.81 -20.42 26.31
CA GLY A 38 -0.37 -21.03 25.68
C GLY A 38 -1.50 -20.02 25.49
N GLY A 39 -1.88 -19.31 26.56
CA GLY A 39 -2.93 -18.30 26.51
C GLY A 39 -2.57 -17.12 25.61
N LEU A 40 -1.31 -16.68 25.58
CA LEU A 40 -0.85 -15.65 24.64
C LEU A 40 -0.97 -16.10 23.19
N ARG A 41 -0.63 -17.36 22.89
CA ARG A 41 -0.73 -17.92 21.54
C ARG A 41 -2.19 -18.00 21.08
N GLU A 42 -3.09 -18.53 21.90
CA GLU A 42 -4.51 -18.62 21.58
C GLU A 42 -5.13 -17.25 21.28
N VAL A 43 -4.81 -16.24 22.10
CA VAL A 43 -5.29 -14.87 21.89
C VAL A 43 -4.69 -14.28 20.62
N GLY A 44 -3.39 -14.46 20.40
CA GLY A 44 -2.70 -13.98 19.20
C GLY A 44 -3.26 -14.60 17.90
N GLU A 45 -3.53 -15.91 17.90
CA GLU A 45 -4.14 -16.60 16.76
C GLU A 45 -5.55 -16.07 16.49
N ALA A 46 -6.38 -15.91 17.52
CA ALA A 46 -7.74 -15.38 17.37
C ALA A 46 -7.76 -13.94 16.81
N LEU A 47 -6.85 -13.08 17.29
CA LEU A 47 -6.70 -11.71 16.78
C LEU A 47 -6.18 -11.68 15.35
N SER A 48 -5.24 -12.58 15.01
CA SER A 48 -4.70 -12.70 13.65
C SER A 48 -5.76 -13.11 12.64
N VAL A 49 -6.65 -14.04 13.01
CA VAL A 49 -7.77 -14.46 12.15
C VAL A 49 -8.73 -13.29 11.89
N LEU A 50 -9.13 -12.55 12.94
CA LEU A 50 -10.00 -11.37 12.77
C LEU A 50 -9.33 -10.29 11.92
N GLY A 51 -8.04 -10.00 12.15
CA GLY A 51 -7.27 -9.07 11.34
C GLY A 51 -7.17 -9.49 9.88
N GLY A 52 -6.95 -10.78 9.63
CA GLY A 52 -6.95 -11.37 8.28
C GLY A 52 -8.28 -11.20 7.56
N ASP A 53 -9.41 -11.45 8.24
CA ASP A 53 -10.75 -11.23 7.69
C ASP A 53 -10.98 -9.76 7.30
N MET A 54 -10.49 -8.82 8.12
CA MET A 54 -10.58 -7.38 7.84
C MET A 54 -9.74 -6.95 6.64
N LEU A 55 -8.51 -7.45 6.53
CA LEU A 55 -7.62 -7.16 5.40
C LEU A 55 -8.15 -7.78 4.09
N ALA A 56 -8.62 -9.02 4.14
CA ALA A 56 -9.25 -9.66 2.99
C ALA A 56 -10.45 -8.83 2.51
N ARG A 57 -11.26 -8.34 3.45
CA ARG A 57 -12.40 -7.49 3.10
C ARG A 57 -11.97 -6.13 2.52
N ALA A 58 -10.92 -5.51 3.03
CA ALA A 58 -10.36 -4.28 2.47
C ALA A 58 -9.88 -4.49 1.03
N ASN A 59 -9.15 -5.58 0.75
CA ASN A 59 -8.71 -5.92 -0.60
C ASN A 59 -9.89 -6.13 -1.58
N GLU A 60 -10.99 -6.74 -1.13
CA GLU A 60 -12.22 -6.86 -1.92
C GLU A 60 -12.82 -5.48 -2.27
N LEU A 61 -12.81 -4.54 -1.31
CA LEU A 61 -13.31 -3.17 -1.50
C LEU A 61 -12.40 -2.33 -2.40
N ASP A 62 -11.08 -2.49 -2.26
CA ASP A 62 -10.09 -1.86 -3.14
C ASP A 62 -10.20 -2.39 -4.57
N GLY A 63 -10.66 -3.64 -4.74
CA GLY A 63 -11.01 -4.25 -6.03
C GLY A 63 -12.38 -3.83 -6.60
N HIS A 64 -13.21 -3.08 -5.85
CA HIS A 64 -14.43 -2.48 -6.37
C HIS A 64 -14.16 -1.08 -6.90
N THR A 65 -14.02 -0.97 -8.22
CA THR A 65 -14.00 0.30 -8.96
C THR A 65 -15.26 1.10 -8.63
N PHE A 66 -15.13 2.14 -7.81
CA PHE A 66 -16.13 3.19 -7.71
C PHE A 66 -16.36 3.78 -9.12
N PRO A 67 -17.60 4.16 -9.51
CA PRO A 67 -17.82 4.85 -10.77
C PRO A 67 -16.87 6.04 -10.80
N ALA A 68 -16.09 6.16 -11.88
CA ALA A 68 -14.99 7.09 -12.00
C ALA A 68 -15.34 8.47 -11.44
N VAL A 69 -15.00 8.70 -10.17
CA VAL A 69 -14.53 10.01 -9.76
C VAL A 69 -13.33 10.20 -10.65
N GLN A 70 -13.36 11.24 -11.48
CA GLN A 70 -12.16 11.70 -12.15
C GLN A 70 -11.13 11.93 -11.05
N CYS A 71 -10.27 10.92 -10.83
CA CYS A 71 -9.13 11.06 -9.96
C CYS A 71 -8.28 12.08 -10.69
N SER A 72 -8.38 13.35 -10.30
CA SER A 72 -7.41 14.34 -10.71
C SER A 72 -6.07 13.83 -10.19
N VAL A 73 -5.30 13.23 -11.09
CA VAL A 73 -3.92 12.88 -10.80
C VAL A 73 -3.23 14.21 -10.58
N LEU A 74 -2.72 14.42 -9.37
CA LEU A 74 -1.97 15.63 -9.04
C LEU A 74 -0.54 15.52 -9.58
N CYS A 75 0.00 16.65 -9.97
CA CYS A 75 1.36 16.79 -10.48
C CYS A 75 2.37 16.24 -9.47
N ALA A 76 3.28 15.37 -9.93
CA ALA A 76 4.30 14.76 -9.06
C ALA A 76 5.35 15.75 -8.53
N LEU A 77 5.45 16.96 -9.10
CA LEU A 77 6.41 17.97 -8.67
C LEU A 77 5.80 18.96 -7.67
N CYS A 78 4.65 19.54 -7.99
CA CYS A 78 4.04 20.58 -7.15
C CYS A 78 2.95 20.06 -6.22
N CYS A 79 2.42 18.86 -6.45
CA CYS A 79 1.29 18.27 -5.71
C CYS A 79 0.03 19.15 -5.63
N ALA A 80 -0.06 20.22 -6.42
CA ALA A 80 -1.12 21.22 -6.33
C ALA A 80 -2.01 21.22 -7.57
N GLU A 81 -1.42 21.10 -8.75
CA GLU A 81 -2.13 21.19 -10.02
C GLU A 81 -2.45 19.80 -10.60
N PRO A 82 -3.55 19.66 -11.36
CA PRO A 82 -3.81 18.46 -12.15
C PRO A 82 -2.70 18.20 -13.18
N VAL A 83 -2.44 16.93 -13.44
CA VAL A 83 -1.58 16.48 -14.53
C VAL A 83 -2.13 16.95 -15.88
N ALA A 84 -1.23 17.30 -16.81
CA ALA A 84 -1.59 17.86 -18.12
C ALA A 84 -2.36 16.85 -19.00
N ARG A 85 -1.97 15.57 -18.98
CA ARG A 85 -2.61 14.48 -19.72
C ARG A 85 -2.91 13.31 -18.78
N PRO A 86 -3.99 13.39 -17.97
CA PRO A 86 -4.36 12.30 -17.07
C PRO A 86 -4.79 11.02 -17.83
N ASP A 87 -5.03 11.12 -19.13
CA ASP A 87 -5.26 10.01 -20.06
C ASP A 87 -3.99 9.20 -20.37
N GLN A 88 -2.80 9.76 -20.13
CA GLN A 88 -1.54 9.06 -20.38
C GLN A 88 -1.05 8.26 -19.17
N PRO A 89 -0.28 7.18 -19.39
CA PRO A 89 0.34 6.42 -18.30
C PRO A 89 1.23 7.29 -17.41
N ARG A 90 1.23 7.05 -16.09
CA ARG A 90 2.09 7.77 -15.11
C ARG A 90 3.60 7.57 -15.31
N THR A 91 3.99 6.68 -16.22
CA THR A 91 5.37 6.49 -16.66
C THR A 91 5.79 7.54 -17.69
N THR A 92 4.85 8.19 -18.37
CA THR A 92 5.16 9.29 -19.30
C THR A 92 5.25 10.61 -18.55
N VAL A 93 6.01 11.56 -19.13
CA VAL A 93 6.14 12.92 -18.59
C VAL A 93 4.75 13.60 -18.54
N ASP A 94 3.97 13.47 -19.62
CA ASP A 94 2.65 14.09 -19.74
C ASP A 94 1.60 13.48 -18.78
N GLY A 95 1.74 12.19 -18.42
CA GLY A 95 0.89 11.49 -17.47
C GLY A 95 1.25 11.74 -16.00
N ARG A 96 2.23 12.60 -15.72
CA ARG A 96 2.80 12.79 -14.37
C ARG A 96 2.97 14.24 -13.92
N PHE A 97 3.12 15.19 -14.84
CA PHE A 97 3.33 16.60 -14.51
C PHE A 97 2.20 17.48 -15.01
N CYS A 98 1.94 18.59 -14.33
CA CYS A 98 1.12 19.68 -14.88
C CYS A 98 1.91 20.45 -15.95
N GLY A 99 1.22 21.20 -16.80
CA GLY A 99 1.84 21.94 -17.91
C GLY A 99 2.96 22.90 -17.48
N GLY A 100 2.85 23.53 -16.30
CA GLY A 100 3.88 24.43 -15.77
C GLY A 100 5.12 23.71 -15.24
N CYS A 101 4.95 22.52 -14.65
CA CYS A 101 6.06 21.73 -14.12
C CYS A 101 6.77 20.90 -15.21
N ILE A 102 6.11 20.66 -16.34
CA ILE A 102 6.69 19.94 -17.48
C ILE A 102 7.89 20.69 -18.06
N ALA A 103 7.76 22.00 -18.29
CA ALA A 103 8.83 22.82 -18.83
C ALA A 103 10.04 22.83 -17.89
N ARG A 104 9.80 22.96 -16.59
CA ARG A 104 10.86 22.90 -15.57
C ARG A 104 11.57 21.54 -15.52
N CYS A 105 10.86 20.45 -15.79
CA CYS A 105 11.46 19.12 -15.90
C CYS A 105 12.33 19.00 -17.16
N LEU A 106 11.84 19.51 -18.30
CA LEU A 106 12.54 19.48 -19.58
C LEU A 106 13.75 20.44 -19.64
N ASP A 107 13.69 21.57 -18.94
CA ASP A 107 14.74 22.60 -18.92
C ASP A 107 15.85 22.31 -17.88
N ASP A 108 15.65 21.38 -16.93
CA ASP A 108 16.66 21.05 -15.92
C ASP A 108 17.71 20.06 -16.47
N THR A 109 18.71 20.62 -17.14
CA THR A 109 19.89 19.89 -17.64
C THR A 109 20.78 19.32 -16.53
N HIS A 110 20.55 19.67 -15.27
CA HIS A 110 21.38 19.23 -14.15
C HIS A 110 20.79 18.03 -13.40
N HIS A 111 19.58 17.57 -13.76
CA HIS A 111 18.93 16.40 -13.16
C HIS A 111 18.94 16.44 -11.63
N ARG A 112 18.86 17.63 -11.02
CA ARG A 112 18.95 17.79 -9.55
C ARG A 112 17.65 17.45 -8.83
N HIS A 113 16.68 16.93 -9.56
CA HIS A 113 15.43 16.40 -9.06
C HIS A 113 15.24 14.98 -9.56
N TRP A 114 14.43 14.20 -8.85
CA TRP A 114 14.06 12.87 -9.31
C TRP A 114 13.26 13.01 -10.62
N CYS A 115 13.85 12.57 -11.76
CA CYS A 115 13.24 12.62 -13.07
C CYS A 115 12.83 11.20 -13.52
N ALA A 116 11.58 11.03 -13.94
CA ALA A 116 11.07 9.75 -14.42
C ALA A 116 11.77 9.28 -15.71
N VAL A 117 12.29 10.21 -16.52
CA VAL A 117 13.08 9.91 -17.72
C VAL A 117 14.38 9.20 -17.33
N ASP A 118 15.03 9.61 -16.23
CA ASP A 118 16.26 8.95 -15.75
C ASP A 118 15.98 7.55 -15.23
N THR A 119 14.85 7.36 -14.54
CA THR A 119 14.44 6.04 -14.02
C THR A 119 14.10 5.08 -15.17
N LEU A 120 13.43 5.55 -16.22
CA LEU A 120 13.15 4.75 -17.42
C LEU A 120 14.39 4.50 -18.27
N GLY A 121 15.28 5.49 -18.38
CA GLY A 121 16.58 5.32 -19.03
C GLY A 121 17.44 4.27 -18.33
N GLN A 122 17.42 4.22 -17.00
CA GLN A 122 18.12 3.20 -16.21
C GLN A 122 17.47 1.81 -16.34
N ALA A 123 16.14 1.72 -16.37
CA ALA A 123 15.43 0.45 -16.57
C ALA A 123 15.79 -0.19 -17.92
N ASN A 124 15.80 0.59 -19.02
CA ASN A 124 16.20 0.10 -20.34
C ASN A 124 17.70 -0.28 -20.43
N GLN A 125 18.57 0.36 -19.66
CA GLN A 125 20.00 0.00 -19.62
C GLN A 125 20.27 -1.32 -18.88
N LEU A 126 19.44 -1.65 -17.90
CA LEU A 126 19.53 -2.93 -17.17
C LEU A 126 19.06 -4.10 -18.04
N ASP A 127 18.01 -3.92 -18.84
CA ASP A 127 17.51 -4.93 -19.77
C ASP A 127 18.45 -5.17 -20.97
N GLY A 128 19.23 -4.17 -21.38
CA GLY A 128 20.21 -4.29 -22.46
C GLY A 128 21.51 -5.02 -22.08
N ARG A 129 21.81 -5.15 -20.77
CA ARG A 129 23.07 -5.74 -20.28
C ARG A 129 23.00 -7.27 -20.15
N THR A 130 21.82 -7.87 -20.28
CA THR A 130 21.61 -9.33 -20.12
C THR A 130 21.85 -10.12 -21.42
N ILE A 131 22.11 -9.46 -22.56
CA ILE A 131 22.25 -10.12 -23.88
C ILE A 131 23.73 -10.30 -24.31
N ALA A 132 24.69 -9.80 -23.53
CA ALA A 132 26.11 -9.88 -23.88
C ALA A 132 26.92 -10.60 -22.81
N GLU A 133 26.75 -11.93 -22.68
CA GLU A 133 27.79 -12.88 -22.23
C GLU A 133 27.22 -14.32 -22.19
N ALA A 134 27.46 -15.07 -23.27
CA ALA A 134 27.50 -16.53 -23.21
C ALA A 134 28.79 -16.98 -23.93
N PRO A 135 29.77 -17.57 -23.24
CA PRO A 135 30.95 -18.12 -23.90
C PRO A 135 30.58 -19.44 -24.60
N SER A 136 30.86 -19.50 -25.90
CA SER A 136 30.76 -20.72 -26.71
C SER A 136 31.72 -21.79 -26.17
N ALA A 137 31.15 -22.93 -25.76
CA ALA A 137 31.87 -24.17 -25.53
C ALA A 137 32.08 -24.92 -26.86
#